data_AF-A0A4S4EI91-F1
#
_entry.id   AF-A0A4S4EI91-F1
#
_cell.length_a   1.000
_cell.length_b   1.000
_cell.length_c   1.000
_cell.angle_alpha   90.00
_cell.angle_beta   90.00
_cell.angle_gamma   90.00
#
_symmetry.space_group_name_H-M   'P 1'
#
loop_
_entity.id
_entity.type
_entity.pdbx_description
1 polymer ?
#
loop_
_entity_poly.entity_id
_entity_poly.type
_entity_poly.pdbx_seq_one_letter_code
_entity_poly.pdbx_strand_id
1 'polypeptide(L)'
;MEPRHGSQSAVLKKRFHPTWYFPDGIDIYFDNVGADMLEAAVSNMNLFGRVAACGVISQYTDVTKRAAPDMIDVVYKRITIQGFLSTDYMNVYADFLSTTADHLRNGKMKVLEDISHGVESIPTAFMALFSGDNIGKKIVQITADV
;
A
#
# COMPACT_ATOMS: atom_id res chain seq x y z
N MET A 1 -14.60 26.51 26.83
CA MET A 1 -14.35 26.35 25.38
C MET A 1 -13.79 24.96 25.19
N GLU A 2 -14.64 24.00 24.82
CA GLU A 2 -14.21 22.63 24.52
C GLU A 2 -13.44 22.58 23.19
N PRO A 3 -12.35 21.79 23.08
CA PRO A 3 -11.69 21.57 21.81
C PRO A 3 -12.48 20.56 20.98
N ARG A 4 -12.95 21.01 19.80
CA ARG A 4 -13.56 20.17 18.77
C ARG A 4 -12.53 19.19 18.19
N HIS A 5 -12.37 18.03 18.83
CA HIS A 5 -11.70 16.87 18.22
C HIS A 5 -12.67 16.21 17.22
N GLY A 6 -12.79 16.79 16.03
CA GLY A 6 -13.31 16.07 14.88
C GLY A 6 -12.30 14.99 14.50
N SER A 7 -12.64 13.72 14.72
CA SER A 7 -11.84 12.57 14.29
C SER A 7 -11.41 12.72 12.84
N GLN A 8 -10.12 12.53 12.54
CA GLN A 8 -9.58 12.59 11.16
C GLN A 8 -10.34 11.64 10.19
N SER A 9 -10.96 10.58 10.73
CA SER A 9 -11.84 9.66 9.99
C SER A 9 -13.05 10.37 9.34
N ALA A 10 -13.63 11.38 10.01
CA ALA A 10 -14.74 12.16 9.46
C ALA A 10 -14.29 13.12 8.34
N VAL A 11 -13.03 13.54 8.33
CA VAL A 11 -12.45 14.41 7.31
C VAL A 11 -12.11 13.62 6.05
N LEU A 12 -11.60 12.39 6.18
CA LEU A 12 -11.34 11.50 5.03
C LEU A 12 -12.62 11.07 4.34
N LYS A 13 -13.68 10.71 5.09
CA LYS A 13 -15.02 10.40 4.55
C LYS A 13 -15.67 11.56 3.77
N LYS A 14 -15.28 12.81 4.04
CA LYS A 14 -15.75 14.00 3.29
C LYS A 14 -14.91 14.33 2.05
N ARG A 15 -13.65 13.89 2.00
CA ARG A 15 -12.68 14.28 0.96
C ARG A 15 -12.50 13.20 -0.11
N PHE A 16 -12.73 11.94 0.25
CA PHE A 16 -13.02 10.88 -0.69
C PHE A 16 -14.54 10.73 -0.75
N HIS A 17 -15.17 11.27 -1.80
CA HIS A 17 -16.38 10.68 -2.36
C HIS A 17 -15.91 9.72 -3.46
N PRO A 18 -15.59 8.47 -3.12
CA PRO A 18 -14.84 7.55 -3.97
C PRO A 18 -15.59 7.15 -5.26
N THR A 19 -16.91 7.32 -5.31
CA THR A 19 -17.71 7.20 -6.53
C THR A 19 -17.31 8.20 -7.62
N TRP A 20 -16.58 9.28 -7.31
CA TRP A 20 -16.10 10.21 -8.33
C TRP A 20 -14.82 9.74 -9.02
N TYR A 21 -13.97 8.98 -8.34
CA TYR A 21 -12.72 8.48 -8.90
C TYR A 21 -12.89 7.10 -9.55
N PHE A 22 -13.82 6.30 -9.02
CA PHE A 22 -14.19 4.99 -9.54
C PHE A 22 -15.71 4.91 -9.70
N PRO A 23 -16.29 5.59 -10.70
CA PRO A 23 -17.73 5.59 -10.91
C PRO A 23 -18.30 4.19 -11.14
N ASP A 24 -17.49 3.29 -11.71
CA ASP A 24 -17.84 1.90 -11.96
C ASP A 24 -17.33 0.93 -10.88
N GLY A 25 -16.86 1.46 -9.73
CA GLY A 25 -16.34 0.66 -8.62
C GLY A 25 -14.94 0.08 -8.84
N ILE A 26 -14.51 -0.76 -7.88
CA ILE A 26 -13.16 -1.34 -7.81
C ILE A 26 -13.23 -2.87 -7.86
N ASP A 27 -12.58 -3.49 -8.84
CA ASP A 27 -12.51 -4.96 -8.92
C ASP A 27 -11.36 -5.55 -8.10
N ILE A 28 -10.22 -4.84 -8.05
CA ILE A 28 -9.01 -5.28 -7.35
C ILE A 28 -8.44 -4.11 -6.56
N TYR A 29 -8.16 -4.35 -5.28
CA TYR A 29 -7.40 -3.43 -4.44
C TYR A 29 -6.16 -4.15 -3.88
N PHE A 30 -4.97 -3.60 -4.15
CA PHE A 30 -3.72 -4.11 -3.63
C PHE A 30 -3.34 -3.29 -2.39
N ASP A 31 -3.58 -3.84 -1.21
CA ASP A 31 -3.46 -3.08 0.04
C ASP A 31 -2.06 -3.18 0.62
N ASN A 32 -1.39 -2.03 0.73
CA ASN A 32 -0.13 -1.86 1.44
C ASN A 32 -0.30 -1.04 2.74
N VAL A 33 -1.47 -0.43 2.93
CA VAL A 33 -1.67 0.65 3.90
C VAL A 33 -2.58 0.22 5.04
N GLY A 34 -3.73 -0.37 4.76
CA GLY A 34 -4.76 -0.67 5.76
C GLY A 34 -5.57 0.55 6.21
N ALA A 35 -6.12 0.46 7.43
CA ALA A 35 -6.94 1.49 8.10
C ALA A 35 -8.07 2.05 7.20
N ASP A 36 -8.34 3.36 7.30
CA ASP A 36 -9.35 4.10 6.56
C ASP A 36 -9.28 3.87 5.03
N MET A 37 -8.09 3.57 4.49
CA MET A 37 -7.93 3.31 3.06
C MET A 37 -8.55 1.97 2.65
N LEU A 38 -8.36 0.92 3.48
CA LEU A 38 -8.99 -0.38 3.26
C LEU A 38 -10.51 -0.28 3.39
N GLU A 39 -11.00 0.46 4.38
CA GLU A 39 -12.45 0.69 4.55
C GLU A 39 -13.04 1.38 3.32
N ALA A 40 -12.39 2.45 2.86
CA ALA A 40 -12.82 3.18 1.67
C ALA A 40 -12.78 2.29 0.42
N ALA A 41 -11.73 1.47 0.24
CA ALA A 41 -11.65 0.54 -0.87
C ALA A 41 -12.81 -0.46 -0.85
N VAL A 42 -13.03 -1.16 0.28
CA VAL A 42 -14.10 -2.17 0.44
C VAL A 42 -15.49 -1.59 0.14
N SER A 43 -15.78 -0.38 0.62
CA SER A 43 -17.06 0.28 0.36
C SER A 43 -17.32 0.57 -1.13
N ASN A 44 -16.28 0.62 -1.96
CA ASN A 44 -16.36 0.94 -3.39
C ASN A 44 -16.07 -0.25 -4.29
N MET A 45 -15.93 -1.45 -3.73
CA MET A 45 -15.69 -2.62 -4.54
C MET A 45 -16.93 -3.08 -5.28
N ASN A 46 -16.70 -3.66 -6.44
CA ASN A 46 -17.69 -4.37 -7.22
C ASN A 46 -18.04 -5.73 -6.60
N LEU A 47 -19.13 -6.34 -7.11
CA LEU A 47 -19.42 -7.74 -6.84
C LEU A 47 -18.21 -8.60 -7.23
N PHE A 48 -17.82 -9.52 -6.34
CA PHE A 48 -16.66 -10.41 -6.46
C PHE A 48 -15.31 -9.68 -6.48
N GLY A 49 -15.26 -8.48 -5.89
CA GLY A 49 -14.02 -7.73 -5.70
C GLY A 49 -12.96 -8.51 -4.91
N ARG A 50 -11.68 -8.24 -5.19
CA ARG A 50 -10.53 -8.90 -4.52
C ARG A 50 -9.60 -7.89 -3.88
N VAL A 51 -9.29 -8.10 -2.61
CA VAL A 51 -8.25 -7.38 -1.88
C VAL A 51 -7.05 -8.32 -1.69
N ALA A 52 -5.91 -7.93 -2.25
CA ALA A 52 -4.63 -8.54 -1.96
C ALA A 52 -3.99 -7.78 -0.79
N ALA A 53 -4.07 -8.32 0.42
CA ALA A 53 -3.55 -7.70 1.63
C ALA A 53 -2.04 -7.97 1.76
N CYS A 54 -1.24 -7.11 1.13
CA CYS A 54 0.22 -7.20 1.10
C CYS A 54 0.88 -6.63 2.36
N GLY A 55 0.29 -5.60 2.96
CA GLY A 55 0.82 -4.96 4.15
C GLY A 55 -0.15 -3.95 4.76
N VAL A 56 0.15 -3.54 6.00
CA VAL A 56 -0.65 -2.57 6.77
C VAL A 56 0.25 -1.51 7.40
N ILE A 57 0.99 -0.75 6.58
CA ILE A 57 2.02 0.19 7.09
C ILE A 57 1.45 1.22 8.07
N SER A 58 0.15 1.56 7.98
CA SER A 58 -0.50 2.44 8.94
C SER A 58 -0.51 1.88 10.37
N GLN A 59 -0.56 0.55 10.53
CA GLN A 59 -0.60 -0.12 11.83
C GLN A 59 0.78 -0.33 12.44
N TYR A 60 1.84 -0.38 11.61
CA TYR A 60 3.21 -0.46 12.09
C TYR A 60 3.64 0.82 12.83
N THR A 61 3.04 1.96 12.47
CA THR A 61 3.31 3.27 13.09
C THR A 61 2.33 3.61 14.20
N ASP A 62 1.09 3.12 14.11
CA ASP A 62 0.04 3.36 15.10
C ASP A 62 -0.94 2.17 15.16
N VAL A 63 -0.82 1.36 16.20
CA VAL A 63 -1.63 0.16 16.42
C VAL A 63 -3.13 0.44 16.65
N THR A 64 -3.50 1.71 16.86
CA THR A 64 -4.90 2.12 17.01
C THR A 64 -5.60 2.30 15.66
N LYS A 65 -4.85 2.43 14.55
CA LYS A 65 -5.36 2.54 13.18
C LYS A 65 -5.71 1.19 12.56
N ARG A 66 -6.53 0.40 13.27
CA ARG A 66 -7.04 -0.87 12.74
C ARG A 66 -8.17 -0.59 11.76
N ALA A 67 -8.16 -1.28 10.63
CA ALA A 67 -9.27 -1.22 9.70
C ALA A 67 -10.49 -1.94 10.28
N ALA A 68 -11.68 -1.39 10.07
CA ALA A 68 -12.96 -2.03 10.32
C ALA A 68 -13.84 -1.95 9.04
N PRO A 69 -13.52 -2.73 7.98
CA PRO A 69 -14.33 -2.75 6.78
C PRO A 69 -15.77 -3.18 7.08
N ASP A 70 -16.74 -2.63 6.34
CA ASP A 70 -18.13 -3.05 6.51
C ASP A 70 -18.30 -4.49 6.04
N MET A 71 -18.50 -5.40 6.99
CA MET A 71 -18.67 -6.82 6.69
C MET A 71 -19.98 -7.12 5.94
N ILE A 72 -20.98 -6.23 5.99
CA ILE A 72 -22.17 -6.32 5.14
C ILE A 72 -21.73 -6.19 3.68
N ASP A 73 -20.89 -5.20 3.36
CA ASP A 73 -20.34 -5.04 2.02
C ASP A 73 -19.54 -6.28 1.59
N VAL A 74 -18.66 -6.79 2.47
CA VAL A 74 -17.88 -8.01 2.17
C VAL A 74 -18.79 -9.18 1.82
N VAL A 75 -19.85 -9.40 2.59
CA VAL A 75 -20.80 -10.52 2.38
C VAL A 75 -21.63 -10.33 1.11
N TYR A 76 -22.30 -9.19 0.95
CA TYR A 76 -23.23 -8.98 -0.16
C TYR A 76 -22.53 -8.72 -1.49
N LYS A 77 -21.32 -8.16 -1.45
CA LYS A 77 -20.46 -8.02 -2.62
C LYS A 77 -19.55 -9.23 -2.84
N ARG A 78 -19.53 -10.23 -1.95
CA ARG A 78 -18.69 -11.43 -2.06
C ARG A 78 -17.21 -11.09 -2.25
N ILE A 79 -16.74 -10.10 -1.49
CA ILE A 79 -15.36 -9.63 -1.58
C ILE A 79 -14.45 -10.68 -0.96
N THR A 80 -13.37 -11.02 -1.67
CA THR A 80 -12.29 -11.84 -1.12
C THR A 80 -11.20 -10.93 -0.58
N ILE A 81 -10.88 -11.03 0.71
CA ILE A 81 -9.74 -10.33 1.32
C ILE A 81 -8.71 -11.39 1.70
N GLN A 82 -7.56 -11.38 1.03
CA GLN A 82 -6.55 -12.43 1.16
C GLN A 82 -5.18 -11.84 1.44
N GLY A 83 -4.62 -12.21 2.60
CA GLY A 83 -3.21 -11.99 2.90
C GLY A 83 -2.30 -12.98 2.19
N PHE A 84 -1.07 -12.57 1.92
CA PHE A 84 -0.05 -13.43 1.32
C PHE A 84 1.35 -12.93 1.68
N LEU A 85 2.35 -13.81 1.63
CA LEU A 85 3.75 -13.44 1.72
C LEU A 85 4.45 -13.76 0.40
N SER A 86 5.42 -12.94 0.01
CA SER A 86 6.23 -13.21 -1.19
C SER A 86 6.96 -14.55 -1.12
N THR A 87 7.32 -14.98 0.10
CA THR A 87 7.96 -16.28 0.37
C THR A 87 7.08 -17.47 -0.01
N ASP A 88 5.76 -17.30 -0.05
CA ASP A 88 4.82 -18.37 -0.43
C ASP A 88 4.89 -18.68 -1.94
N TYR A 89 5.51 -17.80 -2.74
CA TYR A 89 5.58 -17.86 -4.20
C TYR A 89 7.01 -18.02 -4.74
N MET A 90 7.94 -18.52 -3.91
CA MET A 90 9.33 -18.72 -4.34
C MET A 90 9.47 -19.75 -5.48
N ASN A 91 8.48 -20.62 -5.68
CA ASN A 91 8.43 -21.55 -6.80
C ASN A 91 8.38 -20.87 -8.18
N VAL A 92 7.93 -19.61 -8.27
CA VAL A 92 7.89 -18.83 -9.53
C VAL A 92 8.95 -17.72 -9.58
N TYR A 93 9.85 -17.66 -8.59
CA TYR A 93 10.82 -16.57 -8.47
C TYR A 93 11.76 -16.45 -9.67
N ALA A 94 12.22 -17.57 -10.24
CA ALA A 94 13.10 -17.57 -11.40
C ALA A 94 12.43 -16.92 -12.63
N ASP A 95 11.16 -17.26 -12.89
CA ASP A 95 10.39 -16.71 -13.99
C ASP A 95 10.08 -15.22 -13.76
N PHE A 96 9.75 -14.85 -12.52
CA PHE A 96 9.57 -13.46 -12.12
C PHE A 96 10.84 -12.63 -12.37
N LEU A 97 12.00 -13.14 -11.98
CA LEU A 97 13.28 -12.46 -12.15
C LEU A 97 13.61 -12.28 -13.63
N SER A 98 13.49 -13.33 -14.43
CA SER A 98 13.73 -13.27 -15.88
C SER A 98 12.81 -12.23 -16.53
N THR A 99 11.51 -12.32 -16.27
CA THR A 99 10.51 -11.41 -16.86
C THR A 99 10.76 -9.97 -16.44
N THR A 100 10.99 -9.72 -15.15
CA THR A 100 11.18 -8.36 -14.62
C THR A 100 12.47 -7.74 -15.15
N ALA A 101 13.57 -8.49 -15.17
CA ALA A 101 14.83 -8.05 -15.75
C ALA A 101 14.68 -7.68 -17.24
N ASP A 102 13.93 -8.47 -18.01
CA ASP A 102 13.63 -8.15 -19.41
C ASP A 102 12.79 -6.87 -19.55
N HIS A 103 11.82 -6.65 -18.67
CA HIS A 103 11.00 -5.44 -18.71
C HIS A 103 11.83 -4.20 -18.37
N LEU A 104 12.74 -4.30 -17.41
CA LEU A 104 13.67 -3.24 -17.04
C LEU A 104 14.64 -2.92 -18.18
N ARG A 105 15.33 -3.94 -18.72
CA ARG A 105 16.30 -3.76 -19.81
C ARG A 105 15.67 -3.15 -21.07
N ASN A 106 14.44 -3.55 -21.39
CA ASN A 106 13.72 -3.07 -22.56
C ASN A 106 12.87 -1.81 -22.31
N GLY A 107 12.96 -1.20 -21.12
CA GLY A 107 12.24 0.03 -20.78
C GLY A 107 10.72 -0.12 -20.65
N LYS A 108 10.19 -1.35 -20.60
CA LYS A 108 8.77 -1.65 -20.33
C LYS A 108 8.41 -1.43 -18.87
N MET A 109 9.39 -1.39 -17.99
CA MET A 109 9.26 -1.04 -16.57
C MET A 109 10.31 0.01 -16.23
N LYS A 110 9.92 1.03 -15.46
CA LYS A 110 10.81 2.08 -14.96
C LYS A 110 10.88 1.99 -13.45
N VAL A 111 12.08 2.17 -12.90
CA VAL A 111 12.30 2.23 -11.45
C VAL A 111 12.51 3.67 -11.05
N LEU A 112 11.92 4.05 -9.93
CA LEU A 112 12.19 5.31 -9.25
C LEU A 112 12.82 4.96 -7.91
N GLU A 113 14.03 5.46 -7.69
CA GLU A 113 14.84 5.18 -6.50
C GLU A 113 15.10 6.48 -5.75
N ASP A 114 15.05 6.40 -4.43
CA ASP A 114 15.46 7.44 -3.49
C ASP A 114 16.71 6.92 -2.78
N ILE A 115 17.87 7.43 -3.19
CA ILE A 115 19.18 6.94 -2.77
C ILE A 115 19.76 7.88 -1.71
N SER A 116 20.03 7.32 -0.53
CA SER A 116 20.85 7.95 0.51
C SER A 116 22.24 7.32 0.51
N HIS A 117 23.27 8.08 0.89
CA HIS A 117 24.65 7.60 0.87
C HIS A 117 25.19 7.44 2.29
N GLY A 118 25.97 6.38 2.49
CA GLY A 118 26.66 6.08 3.74
C GLY A 118 25.80 5.40 4.81
N VAL A 119 26.46 4.59 5.64
CA VAL A 119 25.83 3.78 6.70
C VAL A 119 25.12 4.65 7.74
N GLU A 120 25.67 5.82 8.01
CA GLU A 120 25.15 6.86 8.89
C GLU A 120 23.77 7.38 8.46
N SER A 121 23.41 7.25 7.17
CA SER A 121 22.10 7.66 6.66
C SER A 121 20.98 6.66 6.95
N ILE A 122 21.30 5.42 7.34
CA ILE A 122 20.33 4.34 7.54
C ILE A 122 19.18 4.75 8.49
N PRO A 123 19.43 5.31 9.69
CA PRO A 123 18.33 5.67 10.59
C PRO A 123 17.37 6.69 9.98
N THR A 124 17.89 7.74 9.35
CA THR A 124 17.07 8.76 8.70
C THR A 124 16.32 8.20 7.50
N ALA A 125 16.98 7.38 6.67
CA ALA A 125 16.37 6.73 5.52
C ALA A 125 15.24 5.76 5.93
N PHE A 126 15.41 5.05 7.05
CA PHE A 126 14.39 4.15 7.59
C PHE A 126 13.18 4.92 8.13
N MET A 127 13.41 6.01 8.88
CA MET A 127 12.32 6.85 9.39
C MET A 127 11.50 7.50 8.26
N ALA A 128 12.15 7.86 7.15
CA ALA A 128 11.50 8.44 5.97
C ALA A 128 10.42 7.51 5.36
N LEU A 129 10.54 6.19 5.53
CA LEU A 129 9.52 5.22 5.08
C LEU A 129 8.17 5.42 5.77
N PHE A 130 8.18 5.94 7.00
CA PHE A 130 6.98 6.07 7.84
C PHE A 130 6.40 7.49 7.85
N SER A 131 7.21 8.50 7.53
CA SER A 131 6.72 9.86 7.29
C SER A 131 6.16 10.06 5.88
N GLY A 132 6.46 9.14 4.94
CA GLY A 132 6.07 9.26 3.54
C GLY A 132 6.96 10.20 2.74
N ASP A 133 8.16 10.49 3.24
CA ASP A 133 9.12 11.41 2.60
C ASP A 133 9.86 10.75 1.42
N ASN A 134 9.85 9.42 1.32
CA ASN A 134 10.53 8.71 0.24
C ASN A 134 9.74 8.77 -1.08
N ILE A 135 10.44 9.07 -2.17
CA ILE A 135 9.87 9.04 -3.52
C ILE A 135 10.45 7.82 -4.25
N GLY A 136 9.65 6.76 -4.35
CA GLY A 136 10.09 5.49 -4.93
C GLY A 136 10.80 4.58 -3.91
N LYS A 137 11.62 3.65 -4.40
CA LYS A 137 12.32 2.66 -3.57
C LYS A 137 13.44 3.33 -2.79
N LYS A 138 13.34 3.35 -1.46
CA LYS A 138 14.43 3.83 -0.59
C LYS A 138 15.60 2.84 -0.63
N ILE A 139 16.79 3.35 -0.92
CA ILE A 139 18.06 2.61 -0.97
C ILE A 139 19.10 3.38 -0.16
N VAL A 140 19.96 2.66 0.55
CA VAL A 140 21.17 3.22 1.15
C VAL A 140 22.38 2.63 0.44
N GLN A 141 23.12 3.47 -0.26
CA GLN A 141 24.38 3.10 -0.91
C GLN A 141 25.52 3.21 0.10
N ILE A 142 26.08 2.06 0.51
CA ILE A 142 27.14 2.00 1.53
C ILE A 142 28.51 2.31 0.92
N THR A 143 28.76 1.82 -0.30
CA THR A 143 29.97 2.09 -1.08
C THR A 143 29.59 2.47 -2.50
N ALA A 144 30.43 3.25 -3.19
CA ALA A 144 30.27 3.45 -4.63
C ALA A 144 30.37 2.12 -5.36
N ASP A 145 29.66 1.99 -6.48
CA ASP A 145 29.81 0.85 -7.38
C ASP A 145 31.23 0.88 -7.97
N VAL A 146 31.92 -0.28 -7.93
CA VAL A 146 33.26 -0.48 -8.51
C VAL A 146 33.14 -0.79 -10.00
#